data_AF-A0A3E1DZJ0-F1
#
_entry.id   AF-A0A3E1DZJ0-F1
#
_cell.length_a   1.000
_cell.length_b   1.000
_cell.length_c   1.000
_cell.angle_alpha   90.00
_cell.angle_beta   90.00
_cell.angle_gamma   90.00
#
_symmetry.space_group_name_H-M   'P 1'
#
loop_
_entity.id
_entity.type
_entity.pdbx_description
1 polymer ?
#
loop_
_entity_poly.entity_id
_entity_poly.type
_entity_poly.pdbx_seq_one_letter_code
_entity_poly.pdbx_strand_id
1 'polypeptide(L)'
;MAIRTKTISAPLTFDLPLGLIAKIKAARKSQGLKTASEVVRLAIEQFDFEACAPSREPHRQISVRVTTPQRAMLQRCARSKATSVGDLLRLALADLAVKPARATRRS
;
A
#
# COMPACT_ATOMS: atom_id res chain seq x y z
N MET A 1 39.92 1.09 18.46
CA MET A 1 38.48 1.38 18.39
C MET A 1 38.06 1.35 16.92
N ALA A 2 37.22 0.39 16.51
CA ALA A 2 36.70 0.35 15.15
C ALA A 2 35.53 1.35 15.04
N ILE A 3 35.68 2.35 14.18
CA ILE A 3 34.58 3.23 13.79
C ILE A 3 33.63 2.36 12.96
N ARG A 4 32.52 1.90 13.56
CA ARG A 4 31.45 1.24 12.81
C ARG A 4 30.81 2.31 11.92
N THR A 5 31.31 2.45 10.70
CA THR A 5 30.61 3.19 9.65
C THR A 5 29.26 2.50 9.45
N LYS A 6 28.17 3.20 9.81
CA LYS A 6 26.79 2.70 9.67
C LYS A 6 26.56 2.49 8.16
N THR A 7 26.78 1.27 7.65
CA THR A 7 26.62 0.94 6.22
C THR A 7 25.16 1.18 5.85
N ILE A 8 24.93 2.18 5.01
CA ILE A 8 23.59 2.52 4.53
C ILE A 8 23.25 1.52 3.41
N SER A 9 22.15 0.79 3.54
CA SER A 9 21.67 -0.15 2.52
C SER A 9 21.14 0.59 1.29
N ALA A 10 20.83 -0.16 0.23
CA ALA A 10 20.08 0.36 -0.91
C ALA A 10 18.77 1.05 -0.45
N PRO A 11 18.27 2.05 -1.19
CA PRO A 11 17.06 2.76 -0.84
C PRO A 11 15.85 1.83 -0.65
N LEU A 12 15.14 1.97 0.47
CA LEU A 12 13.88 1.30 0.71
C LEU A 12 12.74 2.18 0.20
N THR A 13 12.12 1.78 -0.90
CA THR A 13 10.99 2.49 -1.51
C THR A 13 9.67 1.91 -1.02
N PHE A 14 8.80 2.77 -0.51
CA PHE A 14 7.44 2.42 -0.10
C PHE A 14 6.51 3.63 -0.29
N ASP A 15 5.24 3.37 -0.54
CA ASP A 15 4.22 4.41 -0.66
C ASP A 15 3.73 4.88 0.71
N LEU A 16 3.55 6.19 0.87
CA LEU A 16 3.11 6.80 2.12
C LEU A 16 1.86 7.67 1.87
N PRO A 17 0.77 7.50 2.65
CA PRO A 17 -0.36 8.42 2.61
C PRO A 17 0.07 9.87 2.84
N LEU A 18 -0.51 10.81 2.08
CA LEU A 18 -0.15 12.24 2.18
C LEU A 18 -0.29 12.79 3.61
N GLY A 19 -1.29 12.33 4.36
CA GLY A 19 -1.46 12.71 5.77
C GLY A 19 -0.29 12.30 6.68
N LEU A 20 0.41 11.21 6.36
CA LEU A 20 1.60 10.79 7.10
C LEU A 20 2.86 11.59 6.70
N ILE A 21 2.92 12.15 5.49
CA ILE A 21 4.02 13.06 5.09
C ILE A 21 4.07 14.27 6.04
N ALA A 22 2.90 14.82 6.39
CA ALA A 22 2.81 15.92 7.36
C ALA A 22 3.34 15.52 8.75
N LYS A 23 3.04 14.30 9.21
CA LYS A 23 3.56 13.77 10.47
C LYS A 23 5.08 13.60 10.46
N ILE A 24 5.67 13.18 9.34
CA ILE A 24 7.14 13.13 9.19
C ILE A 24 7.75 14.52 9.34
N LYS A 25 7.18 15.54 8.70
CA LYS A 25 7.67 16.93 8.83
C LYS A 25 7.58 17.44 10.27
N ALA A 26 6.47 17.17 10.96
CA ALA A 26 6.29 17.54 12.35
C ALA A 26 7.33 16.86 13.27
N ALA A 27 7.51 15.54 13.12
CA ALA A 27 8.47 14.77 13.88
C ALA A 27 9.91 15.23 13.65
N ARG A 28 10.28 15.62 12.41
CA ARG A 28 11.60 16.23 12.14
C ARG A 28 11.84 17.45 13.01
N LYS A 29 10.86 18.37 13.06
CA LYS A 29 10.97 19.61 13.83
C LYS A 29 11.03 19.34 15.33
N SER A 30 10.14 18.49 15.85
CA SER A 30 10.06 18.24 17.31
C SER A 30 11.24 17.44 17.85
N GLN A 31 11.82 16.55 17.04
CA GLN A 31 12.95 15.69 17.43
C GLN A 31 14.31 16.26 16.98
N GLY A 32 14.36 17.47 16.39
CA GLY A 32 15.59 18.10 15.92
C GLY A 32 16.30 17.34 14.77
N LEU A 33 15.57 16.55 13.99
CA LEU A 33 16.12 15.69 12.94
C LEU A 33 16.24 16.40 11.59
N LYS A 34 17.35 16.13 10.89
CA LYS A 34 17.74 16.80 9.65
C LYS A 34 17.08 16.20 8.42
N THR A 35 16.68 14.93 8.42
CA THR A 35 16.14 14.27 7.21
C THR A 35 14.92 13.41 7.50
N ALA A 36 14.12 13.10 6.47
CA ALA A 36 13.02 12.15 6.60
C ALA A 36 13.52 10.74 6.94
N SER A 37 14.66 10.33 6.38
CA SER A 37 15.30 9.04 6.67
C SER A 37 15.73 8.91 8.14
N GLU A 38 16.09 10.00 8.80
CA GLU A 38 16.33 9.99 10.26
C GLU A 38 15.05 9.74 11.05
N VAL A 39 13.92 10.37 10.65
CA VAL A 39 12.63 10.10 11.31
C VAL A 39 12.21 8.65 11.12
N VAL A 40 12.35 8.11 9.91
CA VAL A 40 11.97 6.72 9.63
C VAL A 40 12.84 5.76 10.45
N ARG A 41 14.16 6.00 10.54
CA ARG A 41 15.05 5.20 11.41
C ARG A 41 14.65 5.29 12.87
N LEU A 42 14.40 6.49 13.39
CA LEU A 42 13.97 6.69 14.77
C LEU A 42 12.62 6.00 15.06
N ALA A 43 11.68 6.08 14.12
CA ALA A 43 10.39 5.41 14.23
C ALA A 43 10.56 3.89 14.30
N ILE A 44 11.42 3.30 13.46
CA ILE A 44 11.72 1.86 13.51
C ILE A 44 12.39 1.48 14.84
N GLU A 45 13.33 2.30 15.33
CA GLU A 45 14.05 2.02 16.59
C GLU A 45 13.12 2.08 17.83
N GLN A 46 12.05 2.89 17.80
CA GLN A 46 11.12 3.06 18.94
C GLN A 46 9.83 2.25 18.83
N PHE A 47 9.48 1.78 17.64
CA PHE A 47 8.22 1.08 17.43
C PHE A 47 8.31 -0.38 17.88
N ASP A 48 7.37 -0.80 18.72
CA ASP A 48 7.25 -2.19 19.13
C ASP A 48 6.56 -3.01 18.03
N PHE A 49 7.36 -3.73 17.24
CA PHE A 49 6.86 -4.60 16.17
C PHE A 49 6.25 -5.91 16.69
N GLU A 50 6.60 -6.35 17.90
CA GLU A 50 6.10 -7.61 18.47
C GLU A 50 4.67 -7.43 19.02
N ALA A 51 4.39 -6.28 19.64
CA ALA A 51 3.05 -5.94 20.11
C ALA A 51 2.13 -5.36 19.02
N CYS A 52 2.66 -5.08 17.82
CA CYS A 52 1.89 -4.49 16.75
C CYS A 52 0.96 -5.51 16.08
N ALA A 53 -0.36 -5.31 16.23
CA ALA A 53 -1.36 -5.98 15.41
C ALA A 53 -1.68 -5.12 14.18
N PRO A 54 -1.26 -5.50 12.96
CA PRO A 54 -1.60 -4.75 11.75
C PRO A 54 -3.12 -4.80 11.54
N SER A 55 -3.79 -3.66 11.69
CA SER A 55 -5.24 -3.45 11.51
C SER A 55 -5.73 -3.60 10.05
N ARG A 56 -5.01 -4.31 9.18
CA ARG A 56 -5.46 -4.52 7.80
C ARG A 56 -6.50 -5.63 7.80
N GLU A 57 -7.63 -5.39 7.14
CA GLU A 57 -8.58 -6.45 6.83
C GLU A 57 -7.81 -7.60 6.17
N PRO A 58 -7.82 -8.81 6.75
CA PRO A 58 -6.99 -9.90 6.29
C PRO A 58 -7.38 -10.26 4.85
N HIS A 59 -6.47 -9.99 3.91
CA HIS A 59 -6.67 -10.31 2.51
C HIS A 59 -6.00 -11.64 2.14
N ARG A 60 -6.73 -12.50 1.44
CA ARG A 60 -6.18 -13.73 0.86
C ARG A 60 -5.89 -13.52 -0.62
N GLN A 61 -4.68 -13.89 -1.05
CA GLN A 61 -4.37 -13.96 -2.49
C GLN A 61 -5.15 -15.14 -3.10
N ILE A 62 -5.87 -14.88 -4.18
CA ILE A 62 -6.60 -15.88 -4.95
C ILE A 62 -6.18 -15.82 -6.42
N SER A 63 -6.25 -16.96 -7.10
CA SER A 63 -6.00 -17.06 -8.54
C SER A 63 -7.32 -17.29 -9.27
N VAL A 64 -7.65 -16.40 -10.21
CA VAL A 64 -8.86 -16.51 -11.05
C VAL A 64 -8.51 -16.49 -12.52
N ARG A 65 -9.33 -17.15 -13.34
CA ARG A 65 -9.24 -17.06 -14.79
C ARG A 65 -10.12 -15.90 -15.26
N VAL A 66 -9.54 -15.03 -16.09
CA VAL A 66 -10.24 -13.98 -16.82
C VAL A 66 -9.90 -14.14 -18.30
N THR A 67 -10.78 -13.65 -19.16
CA THR A 67 -10.52 -13.66 -20.61
C THR A 67 -9.38 -12.71 -20.98
N THR A 68 -8.72 -12.97 -22.11
CA THR A 68 -7.65 -12.10 -22.64
C THR A 68 -8.11 -10.64 -22.80
N PRO A 69 -9.31 -10.35 -23.35
CA PRO A 69 -9.81 -8.98 -23.45
C PRO A 69 -10.00 -8.31 -22.08
N GLN A 70 -10.54 -9.03 -21.09
CA GLN A 70 -10.70 -8.50 -19.72
C GLN A 70 -9.36 -8.17 -19.08
N ARG A 71 -8.36 -9.05 -19.23
CA ARG A 71 -7.00 -8.80 -18.71
C ARG A 71 -6.37 -7.56 -19.35
N ALA A 72 -6.47 -7.41 -20.68
CA ALA A 72 -5.93 -6.25 -21.39
C ALA A 72 -6.63 -4.94 -20.99
N MET A 73 -7.96 -4.99 -20.81
CA MET A 73 -8.75 -3.87 -20.29
C MET A 73 -8.30 -3.47 -18.88
N LEU A 74 -8.18 -4.43 -17.96
CA LEU A 74 -7.74 -4.18 -16.58
C LEU A 74 -6.36 -3.54 -16.53
N GLN A 75 -5.39 -4.02 -17.33
CA GLN A 75 -4.05 -3.43 -17.39
C GLN A 75 -4.07 -1.99 -17.91
N ARG A 76 -4.90 -1.71 -18.93
CA ARG A 76 -5.07 -0.36 -19.47
C ARG A 76 -5.66 0.59 -18.44
N CYS A 77 -6.72 0.16 -17.76
CA CYS A 77 -7.38 0.94 -16.71
C CYS A 77 -6.46 1.17 -15.50
N ALA A 78 -5.68 0.17 -15.09
CA ALA A 78 -4.74 0.28 -13.99
C ALA A 78 -3.69 1.36 -14.27
N ARG A 79 -3.12 1.35 -15.48
CA ARG A 79 -2.17 2.38 -15.94
C ARG A 79 -2.79 3.77 -15.98
N SER A 80 -3.97 3.93 -16.59
CA SER A 80 -4.59 5.24 -16.74
C SER A 80 -5.03 5.86 -15.42
N LYS A 81 -5.35 5.03 -14.41
CA LYS A 81 -5.78 5.46 -13.08
C LYS A 81 -4.67 5.44 -12.04
N ALA A 82 -3.42 5.18 -12.43
CA ALA A 82 -2.27 5.05 -11.52
C ALA A 82 -2.56 4.15 -10.30
N THR A 83 -3.20 3.00 -10.54
CA THR A 83 -3.62 2.05 -9.51
C THR A 83 -3.26 0.62 -9.92
N SER A 84 -3.38 -0.35 -9.01
CA SER A 84 -3.10 -1.75 -9.35
C SER A 84 -4.33 -2.44 -9.97
N VAL A 85 -4.09 -3.51 -10.73
CA VAL A 85 -5.16 -4.39 -11.20
C VAL A 85 -5.96 -4.97 -10.02
N GLY A 86 -5.28 -5.27 -8.91
CA GLY A 86 -5.91 -5.77 -7.69
C GLY A 86 -6.90 -4.76 -7.08
N ASP A 87 -6.54 -3.48 -7.05
CA ASP A 87 -7.43 -2.42 -6.54
C ASP A 87 -8.68 -2.27 -7.40
N LEU A 88 -8.53 -2.30 -8.74
CA LEU A 88 -9.68 -2.28 -9.65
C LEU A 88 -10.60 -3.49 -9.45
N LEU A 89 -10.04 -4.68 -9.23
CA LEU A 89 -10.82 -5.88 -8.98
C LEU A 89 -11.57 -5.80 -7.64
N ARG A 90 -10.93 -5.28 -6.57
CA ARG A 90 -11.60 -5.06 -5.28
C ARG A 90 -12.77 -4.10 -5.41
N LEU A 91 -12.58 -2.97 -6.12
CA LEU A 91 -13.65 -2.02 -6.39
C LEU A 91 -14.81 -2.65 -7.17
N ALA A 92 -14.51 -3.41 -8.23
CA ALA A 92 -15.53 -4.07 -9.04
C ALA A 92 -16.31 -5.14 -8.25
N LEU A 93 -15.63 -5.89 -7.39
CA LEU A 93 -16.25 -6.90 -6.52
C LEU A 93 -17.11 -6.25 -5.42
N ALA A 94 -16.65 -5.15 -4.82
CA ALA A 94 -17.40 -4.39 -3.84
C ALA A 94 -18.69 -3.80 -4.45
N ASP A 95 -18.59 -3.20 -5.64
CA ASP A 95 -19.75 -2.67 -6.38
C ASP A 95 -20.74 -3.78 -6.77
N LEU A 96 -20.25 -4.97 -7.16
CA LEU A 96 -21.10 -6.12 -7.44
C LEU A 96 -21.87 -6.60 -6.20
N ALA A 97 -21.21 -6.66 -5.04
CA ALA A 97 -21.81 -7.15 -3.80
C ALA A 97 -22.97 -6.27 -3.30
N VAL A 98 -22.98 -4.97 -3.64
CA VAL A 98 -24.04 -4.02 -3.29
C VAL A 98 -25.21 -4.09 -4.27
N LYS A 99 -24.98 -4.53 -5.53
CA LYS A 99 -26.00 -4.57 -6.56
C LYS A 99 -26.79 -5.89 -6.51
N PRO A 100 -28.13 -5.86 -6.42
CA PRO A 100 -28.92 -7.09 -6.53
C PRO A 100 -28.67 -7.73 -7.88
N ALA A 101 -28.53 -9.06 -7.90
CA ALA A 101 -28.32 -9.81 -9.13
C ALA A 101 -29.44 -9.46 -10.12
N ARG A 102 -29.08 -8.79 -11.22
CA ARG A 102 -30.02 -8.54 -12.31
C ARG A 102 -30.40 -9.90 -12.87
N ALA A 103 -31.63 -10.35 -12.60
CA ALA A 103 -32.15 -11.60 -13.11
C ALA A 103 -32.17 -11.54 -14.64
N THR A 104 -31.13 -12.04 -15.28
CA THR A 104 -31.14 -12.32 -16.71
C THR A 104 -32.15 -13.45 -16.92
N ARG A 105 -33.36 -13.09 -17.35
CA ARG A 105 -34.27 -14.02 -18.02
C ARG A 105 -33.49 -14.62 -19.19
N ARG A 106 -33.14 -15.90 -19.08
CA ARG A 106 -32.75 -16.71 -20.24
C ARG A 106 -34.01 -16.86 -21.10
N SER A 107 -34.01 -16.22 -22.26
CA SER A 107 -34.94 -16.50 -23.36
C SER A 107 -34.38 -17.64 -24.20
#